data_AF-A0A6V7W8H9-F1
#
_entry.id   AF-A0A6V7W8H9-F1
#
_cell.length_a   1.000
_cell.length_b   1.000
_cell.length_c   1.000
_cell.angle_alpha   90.00
_cell.angle_beta   90.00
_cell.angle_gamma   90.00
#
_symmetry.space_group_name_H-M   'P 1'
#
loop_
_entity.id
_entity.type
_entity.pdbx_description
1 polymer ?
#
loop_
_entity_poly.entity_id
_entity_poly.type
_entity_poly.pdbx_seq_one_letter_code
_entity_poly.pdbx_strand_id
1 'polypeptide(L)' 'MVKEVGVNRICEETTTLGNIILEKGTNISIDSLTLHRDPKLWGEDAEEFKPEK' A
#
# COMPACT_ATOMS: atom_id res chain seq x y z
N MET A 1 -4.80 -3.29 -22.09
CA MET A 1 -5.16 -3.24 -20.65
C MET A 1 -4.15 -4.08 -19.90
N VAL A 2 -3.21 -3.43 -19.24
CA VAL A 2 -2.27 -4.12 -18.35
C VAL A 2 -3.10 -4.55 -17.14
N LYS A 3 -3.25 -5.85 -16.91
CA LYS A 3 -3.85 -6.34 -15.66
C LYS A 3 -2.79 -6.15 -14.57
N GLU A 4 -3.00 -5.20 -13.67
CA GLU A 4 -2.22 -5.16 -12.43
C GLU A 4 -2.44 -6.47 -11.67
N VAL A 5 -1.35 -7.19 -11.42
CA VAL A 5 -1.34 -8.31 -10.48
C VAL A 5 -1.19 -7.69 -9.09
N GLY A 6 -2.31 -7.31 -8.49
CA GLY A 6 -2.36 -6.65 -7.17
C GLY A 6 -3.69 -6.89 -6.47
N VAL A 7 -3.68 -6.89 -5.13
CA VAL A 7 -4.91 -6.94 -4.33
C VAL A 7 -5.53 -5.55 -4.30
N ASN A 8 -6.62 -5.36 -5.03
CA ASN A 8 -7.30 -4.08 -5.12
C ASN A 8 -8.51 -4.02 -4.20
N ARG A 9 -8.78 -2.82 -3.67
CA ARG A 9 -10.01 -2.49 -2.95
C ARG A 9 -10.78 -1.43 -3.73
N ILE A 10 -12.09 -1.38 -3.51
CA ILE A 10 -12.94 -0.31 -4.01
C ILE A 10 -13.56 0.36 -2.79
N CYS A 11 -13.51 1.69 -2.75
CA CYS A 11 -14.15 2.48 -1.70
C CYS A 11 -15.67 2.40 -1.84
N GLU A 12 -16.39 1.77 -0.91
CA GLU A 12 -17.85 1.56 -1.05
C GLU A 12 -18.67 2.81 -0.69
N GLU A 13 -18.11 3.70 0.12
CA GLU A 13 -18.72 4.95 0.57
C GLU A 13 -17.65 6.05 0.69
N THR A 14 -17.98 7.27 0.27
CA THR A 14 -17.06 8.41 0.35
C THR A 14 -16.61 8.63 1.80
N THR A 15 -15.31 8.64 2.03
CA THR A 15 -14.73 8.74 3.37
C THR A 15 -13.43 9.55 3.36
N THR A 16 -12.84 9.77 4.53
CA THR A 16 -11.55 10.45 4.69
C THR A 16 -10.51 9.47 5.20
N LEU A 17 -9.36 9.39 4.51
CA LEU A 17 -8.18 8.66 4.94
C LEU A 17 -7.06 9.67 5.25
N GLY A 18 -6.80 9.90 6.54
CA GLY A 18 -5.88 10.95 6.97
C GLY A 18 -6.37 12.33 6.54
N ASN A 19 -5.63 12.97 5.64
CA ASN A 19 -5.96 14.26 5.03
C ASN A 19 -6.46 14.14 3.58
N ILE A 20 -6.77 12.94 3.10
CA ILE A 20 -7.26 12.66 1.74
C ILE A 20 -8.73 12.27 1.80
N ILE A 21 -9.56 12.84 0.92
CA ILE A 21 -10.94 12.40 0.70
C ILE A 21 -10.92 11.32 -0.38
N LEU A 22 -11.46 10.14 -0.05
CA LEU A 22 -11.64 9.03 -0.97
C LEU A 22 -13.11 8.97 -1.37
N GLU A 23 -13.41 9.20 -2.65
CA GLU A 23 -14.77 9.14 -3.15
C GLU A 23 -15.24 7.68 -3.32
N LYS A 24 -16.54 7.45 -3.14
CA LYS A 24 -17.17 6.17 -3.48
C LYS A 24 -16.82 5.74 -4.91
N GLY A 25 -16.41 4.49 -5.07
CA GLY A 25 -15.99 3.90 -6.33
C GLY A 25 -14.49 4.06 -6.63
N THR A 26 -13.74 4.83 -5.84
CA THR A 26 -12.29 4.95 -5.99
C THR A 26 -11.63 3.57 -5.87
N ASN A 27 -10.84 3.20 -6.87
CA ASN A 27 -9.97 2.01 -6.81
C ASN A 27 -8.73 2.35 -5.97
N ILE A 28 -8.43 1.48 -5.02
CA ILE A 28 -7.31 1.63 -4.12
C ILE A 28 -6.39 0.43 -4.34
N SER A 29 -5.17 0.72 -4.79
CA SER A 29 -4.06 -0.22 -4.88
C SER A 29 -2.95 0.19 -3.92
N ILE A 30 -2.17 -0.78 -3.46
CA ILE A 30 -1.00 -0.54 -2.59
C ILE A 30 0.20 -1.19 -3.28
N ASP A 31 1.27 -0.42 -3.44
CA ASP A 31 2.58 -0.95 -3.84
C ASP A 31 3.23 -1.65 -2.64
N SER A 32 2.92 -2.94 -2.48
CA SER A 32 3.43 -3.76 -1.38
C SER A 32 4.95 -3.95 -1.44
N LEU A 33 5.55 -3.92 -2.64
CA LEU A 33 6.99 -4.13 -2.79
C LEU A 33 7.75 -2.97 -2.15
N THR A 34 7.41 -1.74 -2.52
CA THR A 34 8.04 -0.55 -1.96
C THR A 34 7.73 -0.40 -0.48
N LEU A 35 6.48 -0.66 -0.06
CA LEU A 35 6.07 -0.54 1.34
C LEU A 35 6.83 -1.50 2.28
N HIS A 36 7.07 -2.74 1.85
CA HIS A 36 7.80 -3.73 2.64
C HIS A 36 9.30 -3.43 2.75
N ARG A 37 9.82 -2.48 1.98
CA ARG A 37 11.23 -2.11 1.94
C ARG A 37 11.50 -0.70 2.47
N ASP A 38 10.47 0.02 2.94
CA ASP A 38 10.65 1.39 3.43
C ASP A 38 11.46 1.42 4.74
N PRO A 39 12.67 1.99 4.76
CA PRO A 39 13.49 2.04 5.96
C PRO A 39 12.90 2.92 7.07
N LYS A 40 11.96 3.82 6.76
CA LYS A 40 11.23 4.59 7.78
C LYS A 40 10.29 3.72 8.59
N LEU A 41 9.78 2.64 7.98
CA LEU A 41 8.89 1.68 8.64
C LEU A 41 9.66 0.52 9.27
N TRP A 42 10.69 0.02 8.58
CA TRP A 42 11.36 -1.25 8.92
C TRP A 42 12.80 -1.10 9.46
N GLY A 43 13.35 0.11 9.49
CA GLY A 43 14.72 0.40 9.90
C GLY A 43 15.71 0.47 8.72
N GLU A 44 16.96 0.88 8.99
CA GLU A 44 17.97 1.11 7.94
C GLU A 44 18.31 -0.16 7.13
N ASP A 45 18.02 -1.34 7.68
CA ASP A 45 18.26 -2.65 7.10
C ASP A 45 17.03 -3.25 6.38
N ALA A 46 16.04 -2.43 6.02
CA ALA A 46 14.78 -2.87 5.38
C ALA A 46 14.96 -3.63 4.04
N GLU A 47 16.11 -3.48 3.38
CA GLU A 47 16.45 -4.20 2.15
C GLU A 47 17.17 -5.54 2.43
N GLU A 48 17.51 -5.84 3.69
CA GLU A 48 18.19 -7.07 4.07
C GLU A 48 17.19 -8.15 4.46
N PHE A 49 17.33 -9.35 3.88
CA PHE A 49 16.56 -10.51 4.32
C PHE A 49 17.10 -11.01 5.66
N LYS A 50 16.31 -10.84 6.72
CA LYS A 50 16.61 -11.28 8.10
C LYS A 50 15.51 -12.21 8.59
N PRO A 51 15.60 -13.53 8.37
CA PRO A 51 14.53 -14.46 8.72
C PRO A 51 14.31 -14.62 10.24
N GLU A 52 15.24 -14.12 11.05
CA GLU A 52 15.26 -14.31 12.51
C GLU A 52 14.74 -13.06 13.26
N LYS A 53 14.44 -12.00 12.50
CA LYS A 53 13.74 -10.80 12.96
C LYS A 53 12.27 -11.12 13.26
#